data_AF-A0A7J8ICS2-F1
#
_entry.id   AF-A0A7J8ICS2-F1
#
_cell.length_a   1.000
_cell.length_b   1.000
_cell.length_c   1.000
_cell.angle_alpha   90.00
_cell.angle_beta   90.00
_cell.angle_gamma   90.00
#
_symmetry.space_group_name_H-M   'P 1'
#
loop_
_entity.id
_entity.type
_entity.pdbx_description
1 polymer ?
#
loop_
_entity_poly.entity_id
_entity_poly.type
_entity_poly.pdbx_seq_one_letter_code
_entity_poly.pdbx_strand_id
1 'polypeptide(L)'
;MGCAFINFCILVPQHTWAQLTFWEASKLCLLFLSLMLATINACWLEPRTTAAMWALQTMEKKQGLGGEVPGHHQGPDLYRHLREQDPKYSALRQIFFRYHGLSSICNLGCLLSNGLCLAGLALGLRSL
;
A
#
# COMPACT_ATOMS: atom_id res chain seq x y z
N MET A 1 -3.82 2.97 9.50
CA MET A 1 -2.74 3.08 10.50
C MET A 1 -3.24 3.24 11.92
N GLY A 2 -4.01 4.30 12.23
CA GLY A 2 -4.47 4.60 13.60
C GLY A 2 -5.17 3.43 14.30
N CYS A 3 -6.12 2.76 13.64
CA CYS A 3 -6.88 1.69 14.29
C CYS A 3 -6.05 0.46 14.67
N ALA A 4 -5.11 0.02 13.83
CA ALA A 4 -4.27 -1.15 14.14
C ALA A 4 -3.28 -0.86 15.28
N PHE A 5 -2.72 0.36 15.31
CA PHE A 5 -1.85 0.82 16.39
C PHE A 5 -2.64 0.95 17.71
N ILE A 6 -3.81 1.58 17.68
CA ILE A 6 -4.68 1.72 18.86
C ILE A 6 -5.09 0.34 19.37
N ASN A 7 -5.52 -0.58 18.50
CA ASN A 7 -5.87 -1.94 18.89
C ASN A 7 -4.68 -2.69 19.50
N PHE A 8 -3.48 -2.55 18.93
CA PHE A 8 -2.26 -3.16 19.48
C PHE A 8 -1.92 -2.59 20.86
N CYS A 9 -1.96 -1.27 21.02
CA CYS A 9 -1.70 -0.60 22.30
C CYS A 9 -2.75 -0.91 23.38
N ILE A 10 -3.98 -1.26 23.00
CA ILE A 10 -5.04 -1.70 23.92
C ILE A 10 -4.88 -3.19 24.28
N LEU A 11 -4.52 -4.05 23.31
CA LEU A 11 -4.42 -5.50 23.55
C LEU A 11 -3.15 -5.89 24.33
N VAL A 12 -2.02 -5.26 24.06
CA VAL A 12 -0.70 -5.58 24.65
C VAL A 12 -0.67 -5.53 26.19
N PRO A 13 -1.27 -4.51 26.85
CA PRO A 13 -1.29 -4.43 28.31
C PRO A 13 -2.34 -5.34 28.96
N GLN A 14 -3.39 -5.74 28.22
CA GLN A 14 -4.51 -6.51 28.77
C GLN A 14 -4.26 -8.03 28.80
N HIS A 15 -3.26 -8.52 28.07
CA HIS A 15 -2.94 -9.94 28.03
C HIS A 15 -1.88 -10.34 29.07
N THR A 16 -2.22 -11.33 29.90
CA THR A 16 -1.24 -12.08 30.68
C THR A 16 -0.42 -12.93 29.72
N TRP A 17 0.75 -12.44 29.32
CA TRP A 17 1.65 -13.08 28.33
C TRP A 17 1.99 -14.55 28.60
N ALA A 18 1.78 -15.02 29.85
CA ALA A 18 1.96 -16.40 30.26
C ALA A 18 0.86 -17.38 29.77
N GLN A 19 -0.29 -16.90 29.26
CA GLN A 19 -1.41 -17.74 28.82
C GLN A 19 -1.97 -17.33 27.45
N LEU A 20 -1.10 -16.94 26.52
CA LEU A 20 -1.55 -16.60 25.17
C LEU A 20 -1.99 -17.86 24.41
N THR A 21 -3.24 -17.91 23.96
CA THR A 21 -3.67 -19.00 23.08
C THR A 21 -3.04 -18.84 21.70
N PHE A 22 -2.88 -19.96 20.96
CA PHE A 22 -2.37 -19.93 19.59
C PHE A 22 -3.15 -18.95 18.69
N TRP A 23 -4.46 -18.83 18.93
CA TRP A 23 -5.34 -17.94 18.19
C TRP A 23 -5.07 -16.45 18.46
N GLU A 24 -4.88 -16.08 19.72
CA GLU A 24 -4.54 -14.71 20.12
C GLU A 24 -3.14 -14.31 19.66
N ALA A 25 -2.17 -15.23 19.76
CA ALA A 25 -0.83 -15.06 19.21
C ALA A 25 -0.86 -14.76 17.71
N SER A 26 -1.68 -15.49 16.95
CA SER A 26 -1.86 -15.29 15.51
C SER A 26 -2.46 -13.92 15.18
N LYS A 27 -3.48 -13.47 15.93
CA LYS A 27 -4.07 -12.13 15.76
C LYS A 27 -3.07 -11.02 16.05
N LEU A 28 -2.30 -11.12 17.14
CA LEU A 28 -1.25 -10.15 17.46
C LEU A 28 -0.17 -10.11 16.39
N CYS A 29 0.25 -11.27 15.87
CA CYS A 29 1.22 -11.37 14.78
C CYS A 29 0.70 -10.70 13.50
N LEU A 30 -0.56 -10.97 13.12
CA LEU A 30 -1.20 -10.35 11.96
C LEU A 30 -1.32 -8.82 12.11
N LEU A 31 -1.70 -8.34 13.30
CA LEU A 31 -1.78 -6.90 13.59
C LEU A 31 -0.39 -6.24 13.53
N PHE A 32 0.62 -6.87 14.13
CA PHE A 32 2.00 -6.38 14.08
C PHE A 32 2.54 -6.34 12.65
N LEU A 33 2.30 -7.40 11.87
CA LEU A 33 2.66 -7.46 10.45
C LEU A 33 1.97 -6.34 9.66
N SER A 34 0.67 -6.10 9.90
CA SER A 34 -0.08 -5.01 9.28
C SER A 34 0.51 -3.64 9.61
N LEU A 35 0.94 -3.44 10.87
CA LEU A 35 1.55 -2.19 11.33
C LEU A 35 2.90 -1.95 10.64
N MET A 36 3.73 -2.99 10.54
CA MET A 36 5.02 -2.92 9.85
C MET A 36 4.85 -2.63 8.36
N LEU A 37 3.95 -3.35 7.67
CA LEU A 37 3.63 -3.13 6.25
C LEU A 37 3.13 -1.71 6.00
N ALA A 38 2.20 -1.23 6.83
CA ALA A 38 1.71 0.14 6.72
C ALA A 38 2.84 1.15 6.94
N THR A 39 3.71 0.94 7.93
CA THR A 39 4.82 1.86 8.25
C THR A 39 5.84 1.93 7.13
N ILE A 40 6.22 0.78 6.58
CA ILE A 40 7.07 0.71 5.39
C ILE A 40 6.40 1.43 4.21
N ASN A 41 5.08 1.23 4.04
CA ASN A 41 4.34 1.90 2.99
C ASN A 41 4.38 3.43 3.12
N ALA A 42 4.00 3.96 4.28
CA ALA A 42 3.88 5.40 4.51
C ALA A 42 5.24 6.12 4.61
N CYS A 43 6.22 5.52 5.30
CA CYS A 43 7.50 6.19 5.55
C CYS A 43 8.48 6.05 4.39
N TRP A 44 8.40 4.98 3.58
CA TRP A 44 9.38 4.72 2.53
C TRP A 44 8.79 4.60 1.13
N LEU A 45 7.70 3.86 0.93
CA LEU A 45 7.18 3.61 -0.43
C LEU A 45 6.41 4.80 -0.98
N GLU A 46 5.56 5.44 -0.18
CA GLU A 46 4.74 6.59 -0.60
C GLU A 46 5.60 7.81 -0.99
N PRO A 47 6.60 8.25 -0.19
CA PRO A 47 7.45 9.37 -0.58
C PRO A 47 8.22 9.11 -1.88
N ARG A 48 8.72 7.87 -2.07
CA ARG A 48 9.45 7.48 -3.29
C ARG A 48 8.55 7.36 -4.51
N THR A 49 7.34 6.81 -4.34
CA THR A 49 6.33 6.73 -5.39
C THR A 49 5.89 8.13 -5.80
N THR A 50 5.67 9.02 -4.83
CA THR A 50 5.27 10.41 -5.07
C THR A 50 6.38 11.20 -5.78
N ALA A 51 7.63 11.06 -5.36
CA ALA A 51 8.77 11.70 -6.04
C ALA A 51 8.90 11.21 -7.49
N ALA A 52 8.76 9.91 -7.75
CA ALA A 52 8.76 9.36 -9.10
C ALA A 52 7.56 9.86 -9.93
N MET A 53 6.38 9.97 -9.32
CA MET A 53 5.17 10.52 -9.95
C MET A 53 5.37 11.98 -10.36
N TRP A 54 5.90 12.83 -9.48
CA TRP A 54 6.22 14.22 -9.80
C TRP A 54 7.26 14.36 -10.92
N ALA A 55 8.28 13.49 -10.92
CA ALA A 55 9.28 13.46 -11.97
C ALA A 55 8.66 13.10 -13.33
N LEU A 56 7.83 12.05 -13.37
CA LEU A 56 7.10 11.65 -14.57
C LEU A 56 6.16 12.77 -15.06
N GLN A 57 5.34 13.32 -14.16
CA GLN A 57 4.40 14.39 -14.49
C GLN A 57 5.12 15.64 -15.03
N THR A 58 6.31 15.96 -14.52
CA THR A 58 7.12 17.07 -15.03
C THR A 58 7.62 16.81 -16.44
N MET A 59 8.02 15.58 -16.76
CA MET A 59 8.45 15.20 -18.11
C MET A 59 7.27 15.17 -19.10
N GLU A 60 6.13 14.65 -18.66
CA GLU A 60 4.87 14.63 -19.42
C GLU A 60 4.42 16.06 -19.76
N LYS A 61 4.34 16.95 -18.76
CA LYS A 61 3.95 18.35 -18.98
C LYS A 61 4.88 19.10 -19.94
N LYS A 62 6.18 18.83 -19.92
CA LYS A 62 7.13 19.44 -20.88
C LYS A 62 6.85 19.05 -22.33
N GLN A 63 6.23 17.90 -22.56
CA GLN A 63 5.80 17.45 -23.89
C GLN A 63 4.32 17.75 -24.18
N GLY A 64 3.65 18.53 -23.32
CA GLY A 64 2.23 18.87 -23.48
C GLY A 64 1.26 17.78 -23.00
N LEU A 65 1.73 16.78 -22.27
CA LEU A 65 0.92 15.67 -21.74
C LEU A 65 0.50 15.89 -20.27
N GLY A 66 -0.41 15.05 -19.77
CA GLY A 66 -0.90 15.08 -18.40
C GLY A 66 -2.06 16.04 -18.12
N GLY A 67 -2.64 16.65 -19.17
CA GLY A 67 -3.86 17.47 -19.11
C GLY A 67 -5.07 16.84 -19.83
N GLU A 68 -4.95 15.58 -20.21
CA GLU A 68 -5.95 14.88 -21.02
C GLU A 68 -7.15 14.46 -20.17
N VAL A 69 -8.34 14.44 -20.80
CA VAL A 69 -9.54 13.93 -20.16
C VAL A 69 -9.49 12.39 -20.14
N PRO A 70 -9.61 11.74 -18.97
CA PRO A 70 -9.59 10.29 -18.88
C PRO A 70 -10.64 9.66 -19.80
N GLY A 71 -10.21 8.73 -20.67
CA GLY A 71 -11.09 8.02 -21.60
C GLY A 71 -11.27 8.65 -22.99
N HIS A 72 -10.70 9.82 -23.24
CA HIS A 72 -10.71 10.45 -24.57
C HIS A 72 -9.38 10.24 -25.29
N HIS A 73 -9.23 9.12 -26.02
CA HIS A 73 -8.03 8.86 -26.83
C HIS A 73 -8.11 9.61 -28.15
N GLN A 74 -7.52 10.80 -28.22
CA GLN A 74 -7.31 11.52 -29.49
C GLN A 74 -5.83 11.47 -29.87
N GLY A 75 -5.50 10.57 -30.81
CA GLY A 75 -4.20 10.57 -31.51
C GLY A 75 -3.23 9.45 -31.15
N PRO A 76 -2.09 9.36 -31.86
CA PRO A 76 -1.04 8.38 -31.58
C PRO A 76 -0.58 8.49 -30.14
N ASP A 77 -0.37 7.35 -29.50
CA ASP A 77 -0.12 7.19 -28.08
C ASP A 77 1.20 7.89 -27.67
N LEU A 78 1.14 9.20 -27.41
CA LEU A 78 2.31 10.07 -27.25
C LEU A 78 3.14 9.64 -26.03
N TYR A 79 2.51 9.04 -25.01
CA TYR A 79 3.20 8.39 -23.89
C TYR A 79 4.03 7.18 -24.30
N ARG A 80 3.57 6.42 -25.31
CA ARG A 80 4.32 5.29 -25.86
C ARG A 80 5.54 5.79 -26.62
N HIS A 81 5.37 6.84 -27.42
CA HIS A 81 6.46 7.48 -28.13
C HIS A 81 7.52 8.06 -27.16
N LEU A 82 7.09 8.72 -26.07
CA LEU A 82 7.97 9.18 -24.98
C LEU A 82 8.74 8.04 -24.31
N ARG A 83 8.09 6.90 -24.11
CA ARG A 83 8.72 5.70 -23.54
C ARG A 83 9.78 5.11 -24.46
N GLU A 84 9.54 5.13 -25.76
CA GLU A 84 10.44 4.58 -26.76
C GLU A 84 11.61 5.55 -27.05
N GLN A 85 11.38 6.87 -27.00
CA GLN A 85 12.42 7.88 -27.24
C GLN A 85 13.30 8.19 -26.02
N ASP A 86 12.74 8.25 -24.82
CA ASP A 86 13.49 8.65 -23.62
C ASP A 86 13.70 7.46 -22.65
N PRO A 87 14.92 6.88 -22.61
CA PRO A 87 15.23 5.78 -21.71
C PRO A 87 15.13 6.18 -20.23
N LYS A 88 15.28 7.48 -19.90
CA LYS A 88 15.12 7.98 -18.52
C LYS A 88 13.66 7.96 -18.09
N TYR A 89 12.76 8.36 -19.00
CA TYR A 89 11.31 8.29 -18.75
C TYR A 89 10.85 6.84 -18.55
N SER A 90 11.32 5.91 -19.40
CA SER A 90 11.03 4.48 -19.26
C SER A 90 11.51 3.91 -17.91
N ALA A 91 12.74 4.23 -17.50
CA ALA A 91 13.30 3.81 -16.22
C ALA A 91 12.53 4.38 -15.02
N LEU A 92 12.18 5.68 -15.04
CA LEU A 92 11.37 6.32 -14.01
C LEU A 92 9.98 5.68 -13.89
N ARG A 93 9.36 5.35 -15.01
CA ARG A 93 8.05 4.68 -15.05
C ARG A 93 8.12 3.28 -14.46
N GLN A 94 9.17 2.52 -14.76
CA GLN A 94 9.40 1.20 -14.15
C GLN A 94 9.61 1.30 -12.63
N ILE A 95 10.38 2.31 -12.19
CA ILE A 95 10.61 2.58 -10.76
C ILE A 95 9.28 2.92 -10.06
N PHE A 96 8.49 3.81 -10.65
CA PHE A 96 7.16 4.17 -10.14
C PHE A 96 6.25 2.94 -10.03
N PHE A 97 6.12 2.15 -11.10
CA PHE A 97 5.31 0.93 -11.09
C PHE A 97 5.74 -0.06 -10.02
N ARG A 98 7.06 -0.24 -9.83
CA ARG A 98 7.58 -1.14 -8.81
C ARG A 98 7.25 -0.66 -7.39
N TYR A 99 7.46 0.62 -7.09
CA TYR A 99 7.15 1.16 -5.76
C TYR A 99 5.64 1.24 -5.49
N HIS A 100 4.85 1.64 -6.49
CA HIS A 100 3.39 1.65 -6.40
C HIS A 100 2.83 0.22 -6.22
N GLY A 101 3.37 -0.76 -6.95
CA GLY A 101 3.01 -2.16 -6.79
C GLY A 101 3.32 -2.69 -5.40
N LEU A 102 4.52 -2.43 -4.88
CA LEU A 102 4.90 -2.79 -3.50
C LEU A 102 4.00 -2.12 -2.46
N SER A 103 3.65 -0.85 -2.67
CA SER A 103 2.73 -0.10 -1.82
C SER A 103 1.34 -0.75 -1.79
N SER A 104 0.83 -1.12 -2.96
CA SER A 104 -0.46 -1.80 -3.11
C SER A 104 -0.48 -3.17 -2.44
N ILE A 105 0.61 -3.94 -2.52
CA ILE A 105 0.76 -5.22 -1.79
C ILE A 105 0.75 -5.00 -0.28
N CYS A 106 1.41 -3.95 0.22
CA CYS A 106 1.37 -3.61 1.65
C CYS A 106 -0.05 -3.30 2.12
N ASN A 107 -0.79 -2.51 1.34
CA ASN A 107 -2.18 -2.19 1.63
C ASN A 107 -3.09 -3.43 1.56
N LEU A 108 -2.88 -4.32 0.59
CA LEU A 108 -3.62 -5.58 0.49
C LEU A 108 -3.34 -6.50 1.69
N GLY A 109 -2.08 -6.61 2.12
CA GLY A 109 -1.71 -7.35 3.32
C GLY A 109 -2.39 -6.78 4.58
N CYS A 110 -2.45 -5.44 4.71
CA CYS A 110 -3.18 -4.79 5.79
C CYS A 110 -4.69 -5.11 5.73
N LEU A 111 -5.31 -5.05 4.55
CA LEU A 111 -6.72 -5.38 4.37
C LEU A 111 -7.03 -6.82 4.78
N LEU A 112 -6.23 -7.78 4.31
CA LEU A 112 -6.40 -9.20 4.64
C LEU A 112 -6.20 -9.48 6.12
N SER A 113 -5.15 -8.92 6.75
CA SER A 113 -4.89 -9.11 8.18
C SER A 113 -6.04 -8.60 9.06
N ASN A 114 -6.54 -7.39 8.77
CA ASN A 114 -7.66 -6.79 9.49
C ASN A 114 -8.96 -7.58 9.23
N GLY A 115 -9.20 -7.98 7.98
CA GLY A 115 -10.38 -8.79 7.61
C GLY A 115 -10.40 -10.15 8.33
N LEU A 116 -9.27 -10.85 8.38
CA LEU A 116 -9.14 -12.12 9.10
C LEU A 116 -9.34 -11.94 10.62
N CYS A 117 -8.79 -10.87 11.20
CA CYS A 117 -8.98 -10.57 12.62
C CYS A 117 -10.46 -10.31 12.95
N LEU A 118 -11.16 -9.52 12.13
CA LEU A 118 -12.59 -9.23 12.27
C LEU A 118 -13.46 -10.48 12.08
N ALA A 119 -13.19 -11.28 11.04
CA ALA A 119 -13.89 -12.53 10.81
C ALA A 119 -13.73 -13.50 11.99
N GLY A 120 -12.50 -13.58 12.53
CA GLY A 120 -12.22 -14.39 13.70
C GLY A 120 -12.91 -13.93 14.99
N LEU A 121 -13.08 -12.61 15.17
CA LEU A 121 -13.89 -12.06 16.26
C LEU A 121 -15.38 -12.36 16.06
N ALA A 122 -15.91 -12.16 14.85
CA ALA A 122 -17.31 -12.41 14.52
C ALA A 122 -17.71 -13.88 14.71
N LEU A 123 -16.85 -14.82 14.31
CA LEU A 123 -17.10 -16.24 14.53
C LEU A 123 -17.04 -16.63 16.01
N GLY A 124 -16.10 -16.07 16.78
CA GLY A 124 -15.99 -16.32 18.22
C GLY A 124 -17.18 -15.75 19.03
N LEU A 125 -17.72 -14.61 18.60
CA LEU A 125 -18.95 -14.03 19.17
C LEU A 125 -20.20 -14.85 18.84
N ARG A 126 -20.19 -15.58 17.74
CA ARG A 126 -21.32 -16.40 17.29
C ARG A 126 -21.36 -17.79 17.94
N SER A 127 -20.25 -18.23 18.53
CA SER A 127 -20.12 -19.48 19.28
C SER A 127 -20.40 -19.33 20.80
N LEU A 128 -20.77 -18.13 21.23
CA LEU A 128 -21.20 -17.75 22.59
C LEU A 128 -22.72 -17.62 22.63
#